data_AF-A0A660WLA7-F1
#
_entry.id   AF-A0A660WLA7-F1
#
_cell.length_a   1.000
_cell.length_b   1.000
_cell.length_c   1.000
_cell.angle_alpha   90.00
_cell.angle_beta   90.00
_cell.angle_gamma   90.00
#
_symmetry.space_group_name_H-M   'P 1'
#
loop_
_entity.id
_entity.type
_entity.pdbx_description
1 polymer ?
#
loop_
_entity_poly.entity_id
_entity_poly.type
_entity_poly.pdbx_seq_one_letter_code
_entity_poly.pdbx_strand_id
1 'polypeptide(L)'
;MGKRFLIILTFPFLAGCCVKYSFKKYPIDDKEFVKNYIKKEKLPEDVKKAILHGKIFAGFEKKLIRDLFGEPESKYISETELMEVWFYKDFYFGFDKDGKLVKYGKY
;
A
#
# COMPACT_ATOMS: atom_id res chain seq x y z
N MET A 1 -25.34 -60.64 26.92
CA MET A 1 -25.22 -59.32 27.58
C MET A 1 -23.94 -58.67 27.07
N GLY A 2 -24.03 -57.81 26.04
CA GLY A 2 -23.75 -56.36 26.16
C GLY A 2 -22.31 -56.09 25.67
N LYS A 3 -21.97 -55.09 24.85
CA LYS A 3 -22.63 -53.90 24.30
C LYS A 3 -21.99 -53.60 22.93
N ARG A 4 -22.78 -53.00 22.03
CA ARG A 4 -22.31 -52.35 20.79
C ARG A 4 -21.75 -50.95 21.11
N PHE A 5 -20.69 -50.51 20.44
CA PHE A 5 -20.31 -49.11 20.11
C PHE A 5 -19.18 -49.23 19.06
N LEU A 6 -19.35 -49.08 17.75
CA LEU A 6 -19.89 -48.03 16.87
C LEU A 6 -19.12 -46.68 16.91
N ILE A 7 -18.16 -46.57 15.96
CA ILE A 7 -17.74 -45.44 15.10
C ILE A 7 -17.28 -44.16 15.85
N ILE A 8 -16.16 -43.50 15.54
CA ILE A 8 -16.03 -42.54 14.44
C ILE A 8 -14.54 -42.20 14.23
N LEU A 9 -14.10 -42.30 12.97
CA LEU A 9 -12.91 -41.67 12.42
C LEU A 9 -12.88 -40.18 12.81
N THR A 10 -11.91 -39.76 13.59
CA THR A 10 -11.47 -38.36 13.59
C THR A 10 -10.28 -38.25 12.64
N PHE A 11 -10.60 -38.06 11.37
CA PHE A 11 -9.67 -37.44 10.41
C PHE A 11 -9.04 -36.22 11.08
N PRO A 12 -7.71 -36.03 11.03
CA PRO A 12 -7.13 -34.78 11.43
C PRO A 12 -7.68 -33.74 10.46
N PHE A 13 -8.58 -32.88 10.94
CA PHE A 13 -8.87 -31.63 10.28
C PHE A 13 -7.57 -30.81 10.35
N LEU A 14 -6.68 -31.09 9.40
CA LEU A 14 -5.87 -30.09 8.72
C LEU A 14 -6.87 -29.07 8.15
N ALA A 15 -7.49 -28.29 9.02
CA ALA A 15 -8.04 -27.01 8.66
C ALA A 15 -6.82 -26.18 8.27
N GLY A 16 -6.44 -26.31 6.99
CA GLY A 16 -5.53 -25.41 6.35
C GLY A 16 -6.03 -24.02 6.70
N CYS A 17 -5.25 -23.31 7.51
CA CYS A 17 -5.38 -21.88 7.63
C CYS A 17 -5.09 -21.34 6.23
N CYS A 18 -6.12 -21.28 5.39
CA CYS A 18 -6.15 -20.40 4.24
C CYS A 18 -6.06 -19.00 4.83
N VAL A 19 -4.83 -18.54 5.08
CA VAL A 19 -4.52 -17.15 5.36
C VAL A 19 -5.00 -16.42 4.12
N LYS A 20 -6.20 -15.85 4.19
CA LYS A 20 -6.70 -14.94 3.18
C LYS A 20 -5.73 -13.76 3.19
N TYR A 21 -4.78 -13.76 2.26
CA TYR A 21 -3.90 -12.62 2.01
C TYR A 21 -4.79 -11.46 1.58
N SER A 22 -5.20 -10.64 2.54
CA SER A 22 -5.86 -9.37 2.28
C SER A 22 -4.80 -8.41 1.73
N PHE A 23 -4.79 -8.25 0.41
CA PHE A 23 -4.05 -7.16 -0.23
C PHE A 23 -4.74 -5.85 0.17
N LYS A 24 -4.00 -4.99 0.86
CA LYS A 24 -4.47 -3.65 1.20
C LYS A 24 -4.62 -2.89 -0.13
N LYS A 25 -5.83 -2.43 -0.43
CA LYS A 25 -6.10 -1.60 -1.61
C LYS A 25 -5.76 -0.14 -1.30
N TYR A 26 -5.04 0.50 -2.21
CA TYR A 26 -4.71 1.91 -2.15
C TYR A 26 -5.59 2.70 -3.11
N PRO A 27 -5.85 4.01 -2.87
CA PRO A 27 -6.65 4.83 -3.78
C PRO A 27 -6.15 4.80 -5.23
N ILE A 28 -4.83 4.72 -5.45
CA ILE A 28 -4.22 4.63 -6.78
C ILE A 28 -4.60 3.35 -7.55
N ASP A 29 -5.03 2.29 -6.85
CA ASP A 29 -5.47 1.04 -7.49
C ASP A 29 -6.84 1.20 -8.16
N ASP A 30 -7.61 2.23 -7.77
CA ASP A 30 -8.89 2.57 -8.37
C ASP A 30 -8.69 3.54 -9.56
N LYS A 31 -8.85 2.99 -10.77
CA LYS A 31 -8.72 3.75 -12.03
C LYS A 31 -9.73 4.89 -12.15
N GLU A 32 -10.93 4.75 -11.57
CA GLU A 32 -11.93 5.80 -11.62
C GLU A 32 -11.56 6.94 -10.68
N PHE A 33 -11.11 6.62 -9.46
CA PHE A 33 -10.54 7.58 -8.52
C PHE A 33 -9.39 8.36 -9.17
N VAL A 34 -8.40 7.67 -9.74
CA VAL A 34 -7.23 8.30 -10.37
C VAL A 34 -7.64 9.25 -11.51
N LYS A 35 -8.57 8.83 -12.38
CA LYS A 35 -9.06 9.68 -13.48
C LYS A 35 -9.77 10.92 -12.95
N ASN A 36 -10.59 10.78 -11.91
CA ASN A 36 -11.31 11.90 -11.32
C ASN A 36 -10.36 12.85 -10.57
N TYR A 37 -9.36 12.31 -9.87
CA TYR A 37 -8.31 13.06 -9.20
C TYR A 37 -7.50 13.91 -10.20
N ILE A 38 -7.01 13.30 -11.29
CA ILE A 38 -6.25 14.00 -12.34
C ILE A 38 -7.06 15.10 -13.03
N LYS A 39 -8.39 14.92 -13.18
CA LYS A 39 -9.27 15.95 -13.76
C LYS A 39 -9.45 17.15 -12.82
N LYS A 40 -9.51 16.89 -11.51
CA LYS A 40 -9.73 17.90 -10.49
C LYS A 40 -8.46 18.68 -10.16
N GLU A 41 -7.33 17.99 -10.07
CA GLU A 41 -6.05 18.57 -9.71
C GLU A 41 -5.31 19.14 -10.92
N LYS A 42 -4.75 20.35 -10.78
CA LYS A 42 -3.95 21.00 -11.81
C LYS A 42 -2.52 20.47 -11.81
N LEU A 43 -2.35 19.19 -12.15
CA LEU A 43 -1.05 18.55 -12.22
C LEU A 43 -0.34 18.82 -13.57
N PRO A 44 1.01 18.87 -13.56
CA PRO A 44 1.81 18.83 -14.78
C PRO A 44 1.51 17.60 -15.64
N GLU A 45 1.62 17.73 -16.96
CA GLU A 45 1.20 16.69 -17.92
C GLU A 45 2.05 15.41 -17.82
N ASP A 46 3.33 15.55 -17.52
CA ASP A 46 4.27 14.47 -17.23
C ASP A 46 3.86 13.69 -15.96
N VAL A 47 3.48 14.39 -14.90
CA VAL A 47 2.99 13.79 -13.65
C VAL A 47 1.67 13.05 -13.89
N LYS A 48 0.74 13.62 -14.67
CA LYS A 48 -0.52 12.94 -15.02
C LYS A 48 -0.28 11.62 -15.75
N LYS A 49 0.59 11.64 -16.76
CA LYS A 49 0.95 10.43 -17.51
C LYS A 49 1.60 9.40 -16.59
N ALA A 50 2.52 9.82 -15.73
CA ALA A 50 3.16 8.94 -14.76
C ALA A 50 2.13 8.18 -13.91
N ILE A 51 1.18 8.91 -13.29
CA ILE A 51 0.16 8.33 -12.42
C ILE A 51 -0.76 7.38 -13.19
N LEU A 52 -1.20 7.75 -14.41
CA LEU A 52 -2.03 6.88 -15.25
C LEU A 52 -1.35 5.56 -15.61
N HIS A 53 -0.02 5.58 -15.73
CA HIS A 53 0.78 4.39 -16.00
C HIS A 53 1.27 3.67 -14.72
N GLY A 54 0.84 4.11 -13.53
CA GLY A 54 1.28 3.53 -12.25
C GLY A 54 2.76 3.74 -11.95
N LYS A 55 3.39 4.75 -12.57
CA LYS A 55 4.80 5.09 -12.37
C LYS A 55 4.92 6.19 -11.31
N ILE A 56 5.91 6.03 -10.45
CA ILE A 56 6.24 6.99 -9.38
C ILE A 56 7.63 7.54 -9.67
N PHE A 57 7.76 8.87 -9.70
CA PHE A 57 9.01 9.54 -10.01
C PHE A 57 9.47 10.44 -8.86
N ALA A 58 10.78 10.65 -8.78
CA ALA A 58 11.35 11.63 -7.87
C ALA A 58 10.77 13.03 -8.16
N GLY A 59 10.66 13.86 -7.13
CA GLY A 59 10.07 15.19 -7.19
C GLY A 59 8.57 15.25 -6.93
N PHE A 60 7.88 14.10 -6.82
CA PHE A 60 6.46 14.10 -6.44
C PHE A 60 6.26 14.68 -5.04
N GLU A 61 5.23 15.49 -4.88
CA GLU A 61 4.94 16.09 -3.59
C GLU A 61 4.37 15.07 -2.60
N LYS A 62 4.76 15.19 -1.34
CA LYS A 62 4.23 14.40 -0.23
C LYS A 62 2.69 14.41 -0.18
N LYS A 63 2.06 15.55 -0.48
CA LYS A 63 0.59 15.67 -0.58
C LYS A 63 0.03 14.74 -1.66
N LEU A 64 0.62 14.75 -2.86
CA LEU A 64 0.20 13.90 -3.97
C LEU A 64 0.32 12.41 -3.60
N ILE A 65 1.43 12.02 -2.97
CA ILE A 65 1.63 10.64 -2.52
C ILE A 65 0.56 10.26 -1.48
N ARG A 66 0.26 11.15 -0.53
CA ARG A 66 -0.80 10.90 0.46
C ARG A 66 -2.18 10.76 -0.18
N ASP A 67 -2.51 11.58 -1.16
CA ASP A 67 -3.81 11.53 -1.83
C ASP A 67 -3.97 10.23 -2.64
N LEU A 68 -2.87 9.73 -3.22
CA LEU A 68 -2.85 8.52 -4.04
C LEU A 68 -2.73 7.22 -3.24
N PHE A 69 -1.98 7.22 -2.13
CA PHE A 69 -1.67 6.01 -1.35
C PHE A 69 -2.31 6.02 0.05
N GLY A 70 -2.96 7.10 0.45
CA GLY A 70 -3.50 7.27 1.79
C GLY A 70 -2.42 7.54 2.84
N GLU A 71 -2.83 7.55 4.11
CA GLU A 71 -1.91 7.69 5.23
C GLU A 71 -1.00 6.45 5.36
N PRO A 72 0.30 6.66 5.66
CA PRO A 72 1.22 5.55 5.90
C PRO A 72 0.94 4.87 7.24
N GLU A 73 1.43 3.64 7.37
CA GLU A 73 1.29 2.85 8.60
C GLU A 73 2.26 3.33 9.68
N SER A 74 3.44 3.79 9.27
CA SER A 74 4.38 4.46 10.15
C SER A 74 5.22 5.49 9.39
N LYS A 75 5.82 6.42 10.14
CA LYS A 75 6.69 7.47 9.62
C LYS A 75 7.99 7.46 10.42
N TYR A 76 9.10 7.63 9.73
CA TYR A 76 10.40 7.90 10.33
C TYR A 76 10.86 9.30 9.90
N ILE A 77 11.36 10.09 10.85
CA ILE A 77 11.98 11.38 10.57
C ILE A 77 13.41 11.28 11.08
N SER A 78 14.39 11.62 10.24
CA SER A 78 15.79 11.64 10.64
C SER A 78 16.02 12.66 11.75
N GLU A 79 16.99 12.44 12.63
CA GLU A 79 17.34 13.38 13.71
C GLU A 79 17.68 14.80 13.20
N THR A 80 18.22 14.89 11.98
CA THR A 80 18.53 16.17 11.32
C THR A 80 17.34 16.81 10.60
N GLU A 81 16.16 16.16 10.62
CA GLU A 81 14.93 16.54 9.91
C GLU A 81 15.10 16.72 8.39
N LEU A 82 16.22 16.24 7.82
CA LEU A 82 16.51 16.33 6.39
C LEU A 82 15.80 15.26 5.56
N MET A 83 15.35 14.19 6.21
CA MET A 83 14.71 13.05 5.56
C MET A 83 13.49 12.59 6.35
N GLU A 84 12.42 12.30 5.62
CA GLU A 84 11.24 11.62 6.16
C GLU A 84 10.93 10.38 5.33
N VAL A 85 10.64 9.26 5.97
CA VAL A 85 10.29 8.00 5.31
C VAL A 85 8.91 7.55 5.75
N TRP A 86 8.04 7.26 4.80
CA TRP A 86 6.70 6.74 5.00
C TRP A 86 6.67 5.26 4.65
N PHE A 87 6.24 4.44 5.61
CA PHE A 87 6.14 2.99 5.44
C PHE A 87 4.70 2.57 5.21
N TYR A 88 4.53 1.73 4.21
CA TYR A 88 3.31 1.01 3.88
C TYR A 88 3.61 -0.50 3.97
N LYS A 89 2.56 -1.32 3.92
CA LYS A 89 2.65 -2.77 4.12
C LYS A 89 3.84 -3.44 3.40
N ASP A 90 4.02 -3.14 2.10
CA ASP A 90 4.98 -3.83 1.23
C ASP A 90 5.93 -2.86 0.49
N PHE A 91 5.91 -1.57 0.85
CA PHE A 91 6.72 -0.54 0.18
C PHE A 91 6.90 0.71 1.04
N TYR A 92 7.76 1.62 0.59
CA TYR A 92 8.04 2.88 1.28
C TYR A 92 8.31 4.04 0.32
N PHE A 93 8.12 5.25 0.83
CA PHE A 93 8.48 6.50 0.18
C PHE A 93 9.43 7.30 1.08
N GLY A 94 10.57 7.71 0.55
CA GLY A 94 11.49 8.64 1.18
C GLY A 94 11.33 10.04 0.58
N PHE A 95 11.25 11.04 1.44
CA PHE A 95 11.11 12.45 1.11
C PHE A 95 12.30 13.25 1.63
N ASP A 96 12.66 14.31 0.92
CA ASP A 96 13.56 15.34 1.43
C ASP A 96 12.84 16.31 2.39
N LYS A 97 13.62 17.24 2.94
CA LYS A 97 13.14 18.33 3.81
C LYS A 97 12.04 19.20 3.19
N ASP A 98 12.00 19.31 1.86
CA ASP A 98 11.03 20.12 1.13
C ASP A 98 9.75 19.31 0.81
N GLY A 99 9.69 18.06 1.28
CA GLY A 99 8.56 17.16 1.08
C GLY A 99 8.47 16.62 -0.34
N LYS A 100 9.57 16.63 -1.10
CA LYS A 100 9.64 16.02 -2.44
C LYS A 100 10.13 14.60 -2.33
N LEU A 101 9.53 13.72 -3.13
CA LEU A 101 9.91 12.31 -3.16
C LEU A 101 11.34 12.17 -3.70
N VAL A 102 12.22 11.55 -2.94
CA VAL A 102 13.59 11.23 -3.35
C VAL A 102 13.78 9.74 -3.63
N LYS A 103 13.00 8.88 -2.97
CA LYS A 103 13.13 7.43 -3.11
C LYS A 103 11.81 6.71 -2.98
N TYR A 104 11.62 5.69 -3.81
CA TYR A 104 10.56 4.71 -3.69
C TYR A 104 11.20 3.31 -3.70
N GLY A 105 10.74 2.41 -2.83
CA GLY A 105 11.19 1.03 -2.81
C GLY A 105 10.12 0.08 -2.32
N LYS A 106 10.27 -1.20 -2.67
CA LYS A 106 9.42 -2.32 -2.22
C LYS A 106 10.25 -3.27 -1.35
N TYR A 107 9.59 -3.96 -0.43
CA TYR A 107 10.19 -5.01 0.40
C TYR A 107 9.81 -6.40 -0.11
#